data_AF-A0A1I4T4J6-F1
#
_entry.id   AF-A0A1I4T4J6-F1
#
_cell.length_a   1.000
_cell.length_b   1.000
_cell.length_c   1.000
_cell.angle_alpha   90.00
_cell.angle_beta   90.00
_cell.angle_gamma   90.00
#
_symmetry.space_group_name_H-M   'P 1'
#
loop_
_entity.id
_entity.type
_entity.pdbx_description
1 polymer ?
#
loop_
_entity_poly.entity_id
_entity_poly.type
_entity_poly.pdbx_seq_one_letter_code
_entity_poly.pdbx_strand_id
1 'polypeptide(L)'
;MVPVYVLNRDTAPIDVRVTTAFGEHKISKIAPGTAYYHRFETGKGSVPAGSATVAAYKWENGKGHYSRAEVGYGAASCVVKPRLQSTVVDADSDGRIDSATVKNVGAHTVDARISGPAGSTAKRLAPGQSFTVRDTADRSPVAVFSAYKVVEGKAYYTIETKRP
;
A
#
# COMPACT_ATOMS: atom_id res chain seq x y z
N MET A 1 2.79 3.69 -7.16
CA MET A 1 3.52 4.59 -8.08
C MET A 1 4.41 3.79 -9.02
N VAL A 2 4.61 4.29 -10.24
CA VAL A 2 5.63 3.79 -11.18
C VAL A 2 6.68 4.90 -11.38
N PRO A 3 7.91 4.73 -10.87
CA PRO A 3 8.97 5.71 -11.06
C PRO A 3 9.61 5.54 -12.44
N VAL A 4 10.02 6.66 -13.02
CA VAL A 4 10.75 6.70 -14.28
C VAL A 4 12.01 7.55 -14.11
N TYR A 5 13.11 7.02 -14.65
CA TYR A 5 14.40 7.67 -14.73
C TYR A 5 14.85 7.72 -16.18
N VAL A 6 15.16 8.92 -16.66
CA VAL A 6 15.66 9.16 -18.01
C VAL A 6 17.02 9.83 -17.89
N LEU A 7 18.07 9.18 -18.38
CA LEU A 7 19.42 9.75 -18.46
C LEU A 7 19.75 10.07 -19.91
N ASN A 8 20.05 11.34 -20.21
CA ASN A 8 20.52 11.71 -21.53
C ASN A 8 22.02 11.39 -21.65
N ARG A 9 22.35 10.34 -22.42
CA ARG A 9 23.72 9.95 -22.77
C ARG A 9 24.17 10.44 -24.15
N ASP A 10 23.33 11.19 -24.84
CA ASP A 10 23.65 11.78 -26.14
C ASP A 10 24.49 13.06 -25.96
N THR A 11 24.99 13.62 -27.06
CA THR A 11 25.76 14.86 -27.11
C THR A 11 24.89 16.10 -27.29
N ALA A 12 23.62 15.93 -27.64
CA ALA A 12 22.65 17.01 -27.80
C ALA A 12 21.51 16.94 -26.75
N PRO A 13 20.82 18.06 -26.46
CA PRO A 13 19.59 18.03 -25.68
C PRO A 13 18.53 17.14 -26.33
N ILE A 14 17.79 16.39 -25.51
CA ILE A 14 16.72 15.51 -25.97
C ILE A 14 15.37 15.89 -25.36
N ASP A 15 14.31 15.62 -26.11
CA ASP A 15 12.94 15.61 -25.62
C ASP A 15 12.51 14.16 -25.44
N VAL A 16 11.82 13.85 -24.34
CA VAL A 16 11.36 12.51 -24.03
C VAL A 16 9.87 12.53 -23.68
N ARG A 17 9.13 11.61 -24.28
CA ARG A 17 7.75 11.28 -23.94
C ARG A 17 7.71 9.88 -23.36
N VAL A 18 7.14 9.76 -22.18
CA VAL A 18 6.94 8.48 -21.51
C VAL A 18 5.45 8.23 -21.37
N THR A 19 4.98 7.10 -21.87
CA THR A 19 3.58 6.70 -21.82
C THR A 19 3.46 5.39 -21.05
N THR A 20 2.58 5.37 -20.05
CA THR A 20 2.24 4.20 -19.22
C THR A 20 0.73 3.99 -19.20
N ALA A 21 0.27 2.86 -18.66
CA ALA A 21 -1.17 2.64 -18.40
C ALA A 21 -1.77 3.64 -17.39
N PHE A 22 -0.92 4.41 -16.69
CA PHE A 22 -1.33 5.36 -15.65
C PHE A 22 -1.23 6.83 -16.12
N GLY A 23 -0.80 7.07 -17.36
CA GLY A 23 -0.71 8.41 -17.93
C GLY A 23 0.48 8.59 -18.87
N GLU A 24 0.56 9.78 -19.44
CA GLU A 24 1.67 10.23 -20.28
C GLU A 24 2.36 11.43 -19.62
N HIS A 25 3.68 11.48 -19.74
CA HIS A 25 4.49 12.63 -19.33
C HIS A 25 5.48 13.02 -20.41
N LYS A 26 5.61 14.32 -20.65
CA LYS A 26 6.58 14.88 -21.61
C LYS A 26 7.57 15.75 -20.85
N ILE A 27 8.83 15.60 -21.20
CA ILE A 27 9.91 16.44 -20.72
C ILE A 27 10.73 16.87 -21.93
N SER A 28 11.08 18.14 -21.96
CA SER A 28 11.83 18.73 -23.06
C SER A 28 13.17 19.25 -22.61
N LYS A 29 14.13 19.28 -23.54
CA LYS A 29 15.46 19.88 -23.38
C LYS A 29 16.25 19.28 -22.21
N ILE A 30 16.22 17.96 -22.04
CA ILE A 30 17.13 17.28 -21.10
C ILE A 30 18.55 17.44 -21.62
N ALA A 31 19.38 18.18 -20.91
CA ALA A 31 20.76 18.45 -21.33
C ALA A 31 21.63 17.17 -21.34
N PRO A 32 22.68 17.12 -22.18
CA PRO A 32 23.66 16.03 -22.17
C PRO A 32 24.19 15.74 -20.76
N GLY A 33 24.29 14.46 -20.39
CA GLY A 33 24.77 14.01 -19.08
C GLY A 33 23.80 14.24 -17.92
N THR A 34 22.66 14.89 -18.14
CA THR A 34 21.65 15.14 -17.10
C THR A 34 20.57 14.08 -17.10
N ALA A 35 19.92 13.93 -15.95
CA ALA A 35 18.82 13.01 -15.79
C ALA A 35 17.55 13.70 -15.31
N TYR A 36 16.44 13.13 -15.71
CA TYR A 36 15.11 13.52 -15.29
C TYR A 36 14.43 12.37 -14.56
N TYR A 37 13.70 12.71 -13.49
CA TYR A 37 12.92 11.78 -12.70
C TYR A 37 11.46 12.21 -12.69
N HIS A 38 10.57 11.24 -12.89
CA HIS A 38 9.13 11.44 -12.75
C HIS A 38 8.49 10.24 -12.06
N ARG A 39 7.36 10.48 -11.41
CA ARG A 39 6.56 9.44 -10.75
C ARG A 39 5.15 9.49 -11.30
N PHE A 40 4.72 8.39 -11.91
CA PHE A 40 3.32 8.20 -12.26
C PHE A 40 2.57 7.71 -11.02
N GLU A 41 1.73 8.58 -10.47
CA GLU A 41 0.86 8.21 -9.36
C GLU A 41 -0.24 7.28 -9.86
N THR A 42 -0.27 6.06 -9.32
CA THR A 42 -1.25 5.05 -9.73
C THR A 42 -2.55 5.14 -8.95
N GLY A 43 -2.54 5.78 -7.78
CA GLY A 43 -3.67 5.77 -6.83
C GLY A 43 -4.03 4.37 -6.28
N LYS A 44 -3.21 3.36 -6.59
CA LYS A 44 -3.48 1.95 -6.34
C LYS A 44 -2.62 1.39 -5.21
N GLY A 45 -3.17 0.41 -4.48
CA GLY A 45 -2.46 -0.30 -3.40
C GLY A 45 -1.47 -1.35 -3.94
N SER A 46 -1.67 -1.78 -5.18
CA SER A 46 -0.69 -2.51 -5.96
C SER A 46 -0.63 -2.02 -7.40
N VAL A 47 0.49 -2.30 -8.03
CA VAL A 47 0.75 -2.08 -9.44
C VAL A 47 1.16 -3.43 -9.99
N PRO A 48 0.43 -4.01 -10.95
CA PRO A 48 0.88 -5.22 -11.62
C PRO A 48 2.15 -4.95 -12.44
N ALA A 49 2.85 -6.00 -12.86
CA ALA A 49 3.92 -5.83 -13.83
C ALA A 49 3.33 -5.30 -15.15
N GLY A 50 4.11 -4.50 -15.87
CA GLY A 50 3.67 -3.89 -17.12
C GLY A 50 4.83 -3.24 -17.86
N SER A 51 4.51 -2.37 -18.81
CA SER A 51 5.51 -1.69 -19.61
C SER A 51 5.24 -0.19 -19.74
N ALA A 52 6.31 0.56 -19.96
CA ALA A 52 6.28 1.96 -20.34
C ALA A 52 6.86 2.09 -21.76
N THR A 53 6.20 2.87 -22.61
CA THR A 53 6.76 3.30 -23.88
C THR A 53 7.58 4.57 -23.65
N VAL A 54 8.84 4.57 -24.04
CA VAL A 54 9.72 5.74 -24.03
C VAL A 54 10.01 6.14 -25.47
N ALA A 55 9.63 7.34 -25.84
CA ALA A 55 9.93 7.96 -27.13
C ALA A 55 10.88 9.14 -26.90
N ALA A 56 12.08 9.06 -27.46
CA ALA A 56 13.10 10.10 -27.40
C ALA A 56 13.24 10.79 -28.76
N TYR A 57 13.38 12.10 -28.73
CA TYR A 57 13.54 12.96 -29.89
C TYR A 57 14.78 13.82 -29.68
N LYS A 58 15.59 13.99 -30.72
CA LYS A 58 16.66 14.99 -30.72
C LYS A 58 16.70 15.71 -32.06
N TRP A 59 17.17 16.94 -32.04
CA TRP A 59 17.42 17.72 -33.24
C TRP A 59 18.91 18.05 -33.31
N GLU A 60 19.58 17.59 -34.35
CA GLU A 60 21.02 17.73 -34.50
C GLU A 60 21.34 18.05 -35.97
N ASN A 61 22.14 19.10 -36.21
CA ASN A 61 22.57 19.52 -37.55
C ASN A 61 21.43 19.67 -38.57
N GLY A 62 20.29 20.24 -38.13
CA GLY A 62 19.12 20.44 -39.00
C GLY A 62 18.30 19.16 -39.28
N LYS A 63 18.61 18.04 -38.62
CA LYS A 63 17.91 16.76 -38.78
C LYS A 63 17.29 16.31 -37.46
N GLY A 64 16.05 15.83 -37.55
CA GLY A 64 15.37 15.17 -36.45
C GLY A 64 15.75 13.70 -36.36
N HIS A 65 16.01 13.23 -35.14
CA HIS A 65 16.13 11.81 -34.85
C HIS A 65 15.05 11.41 -33.84
N TYR A 66 14.61 10.17 -33.99
CA TYR A 66 13.56 9.57 -33.19
C TYR A 66 13.99 8.16 -32.80
N SER A 67 13.78 7.82 -31.53
CA SER A 67 13.93 6.45 -31.04
C SER A 67 12.79 6.12 -30.09
N ARG A 68 12.32 4.86 -30.16
CA ARG A 68 11.26 4.35 -29.30
C ARG A 68 11.70 3.03 -28.71
N ALA A 69 11.53 2.88 -27.40
CA ALA A 69 11.75 1.64 -26.69
C ALA A 69 10.56 1.34 -25.77
N GLU A 70 10.34 0.06 -25.52
CA GLU A 70 9.43 -0.42 -24.49
C GLU A 70 10.26 -0.94 -23.32
N VAL A 71 9.97 -0.45 -22.12
CA VAL A 71 10.71 -0.78 -20.90
C VAL A 71 9.75 -1.42 -19.92
N GLY A 72 10.03 -2.67 -19.53
CA GLY A 72 9.23 -3.37 -18.52
C GLY A 72 9.46 -2.81 -17.12
N TYR A 73 8.41 -2.73 -16.32
CA TYR A 73 8.49 -2.54 -14.88
C TYR A 73 7.87 -3.74 -14.15
N GLY A 74 8.49 -4.12 -13.04
CA GLY A 74 8.01 -5.21 -12.19
C GLY A 74 6.74 -4.83 -11.43
N ALA A 75 6.00 -5.86 -10.99
CA ALA A 75 4.90 -5.64 -10.07
C ALA A 75 5.40 -5.08 -8.74
N ALA A 76 4.67 -4.13 -8.17
CA ALA A 76 4.95 -3.55 -6.86
C ALA A 76 3.67 -3.48 -6.06
N SER A 77 3.68 -3.93 -4.81
CA SER A 77 2.51 -3.86 -3.95
C SER A 77 2.88 -3.23 -2.62
N CYS A 78 2.08 -2.26 -2.19
CA CYS A 78 2.02 -1.85 -0.80
C CYS A 78 1.28 -2.95 -0.03
N VAL A 79 1.91 -4.12 0.15
CA VAL A 79 1.37 -5.19 0.99
C VAL A 79 1.43 -4.70 2.44
N VAL A 80 0.35 -4.09 2.90
CA VAL A 80 0.20 -3.72 4.31
C VAL A 80 -0.69 -4.77 4.94
N LYS A 81 -0.09 -5.84 5.49
CA LYS A 81 -0.84 -6.73 6.39
C LYS A 81 -1.60 -5.86 7.42
N PRO A 82 -2.88 -6.13 7.72
CA PRO A 82 -3.59 -5.40 8.77
C PRO A 82 -2.72 -5.29 10.02
N ARG A 83 -2.48 -4.07 10.50
CA ARG A 83 -1.68 -3.85 11.70
C ARG A 83 -2.63 -3.51 12.83
N LEU A 84 -2.64 -4.37 13.84
CA LEU A 84 -3.49 -4.21 15.01
C LEU A 84 -2.63 -3.90 16.23
N GLN A 85 -3.21 -3.15 17.14
CA GLN A 85 -2.79 -3.12 18.53
C GLN A 85 -3.96 -3.68 19.34
N SER A 86 -3.69 -4.75 20.10
CA SER A 86 -4.68 -5.48 20.86
C SER A 86 -4.32 -5.49 22.35
N THR A 87 -5.32 -5.22 23.18
CA THR A 87 -5.22 -5.21 24.64
C THR A 87 -6.39 -5.97 25.23
N VAL A 88 -6.14 -6.73 26.28
CA VAL A 88 -7.16 -7.35 27.13
C VAL A 88 -6.98 -6.84 28.56
N VAL A 89 -8.06 -6.82 29.32
CA VAL A 89 -8.07 -6.43 30.73
C VAL A 89 -8.78 -7.52 31.51
N ASP A 90 -8.12 -7.97 32.56
CA ASP A 90 -8.63 -8.79 33.66
C ASP A 90 -8.56 -7.89 34.90
N ALA A 91 -9.72 -7.39 35.33
CA ALA A 91 -9.85 -6.35 36.33
C ALA A 91 -9.84 -6.90 37.76
N ASP A 92 -10.28 -8.14 37.96
CA ASP A 92 -10.32 -8.81 39.26
C ASP A 92 -9.23 -9.87 39.44
N SER A 93 -8.39 -10.08 38.41
CA SER A 93 -7.24 -10.99 38.39
C SER A 93 -7.64 -12.46 38.58
N ASP A 94 -8.82 -12.84 38.13
CA ASP A 94 -9.35 -14.21 38.25
C ASP A 94 -8.88 -15.13 37.09
N GLY A 95 -8.17 -14.58 36.11
CA GLY A 95 -7.70 -15.28 34.92
C GLY A 95 -8.70 -15.25 33.76
N ARG A 96 -9.67 -14.33 33.77
CA ARG A 96 -10.63 -14.10 32.69
C ARG A 96 -10.63 -12.64 32.23
N ILE A 97 -11.12 -12.45 31.01
CA ILE A 97 -11.07 -11.16 30.33
C ILE A 97 -12.40 -10.43 30.54
N ASP A 98 -12.38 -9.32 31.27
CA ASP A 98 -13.51 -8.38 31.37
C ASP A 98 -13.69 -7.55 30.11
N SER A 99 -12.59 -7.20 29.44
CA SER A 99 -12.66 -6.41 28.22
C SER A 99 -11.50 -6.62 27.27
N ALA A 100 -11.80 -6.53 25.97
CA ALA A 100 -10.84 -6.61 24.90
C ALA A 100 -10.98 -5.40 23.98
N THR A 101 -9.86 -4.75 23.67
CA THR A 101 -9.80 -3.58 22.79
C THR A 101 -8.90 -3.85 21.60
N VAL A 102 -9.34 -3.45 20.42
CA VAL A 102 -8.53 -3.49 19.20
C VAL A 102 -8.46 -2.11 18.56
N LYS A 103 -7.27 -1.70 18.14
CA LYS A 103 -7.01 -0.48 17.39
C LYS A 103 -6.37 -0.80 16.05
N ASN A 104 -6.86 -0.18 14.99
CA ASN A 104 -6.20 -0.21 13.69
C ASN A 104 -5.02 0.77 13.70
N VAL A 105 -3.80 0.26 13.74
CA VAL A 105 -2.56 1.05 13.66
C VAL A 105 -1.93 1.00 12.27
N GLY A 106 -2.65 0.45 11.29
CA GLY A 106 -2.27 0.43 9.88
C GLY A 106 -2.73 1.68 9.13
N ALA A 107 -2.21 1.85 7.92
CA ALA A 107 -2.53 2.97 7.04
C ALA A 107 -3.84 2.81 6.24
N HIS A 108 -4.55 1.69 6.40
CA HIS A 108 -5.75 1.37 5.63
C HIS A 108 -6.91 0.98 6.53
N THR A 109 -8.12 1.27 6.09
CA THR A 109 -9.34 0.74 6.72
C THR A 109 -9.33 -0.79 6.68
N VAL A 110 -9.71 -1.41 7.79
CA VAL A 110 -9.79 -2.87 7.96
C VAL A 110 -11.12 -3.26 8.57
N ASP A 111 -11.56 -4.47 8.31
CA ASP A 111 -12.66 -5.07 9.03
C ASP A 111 -12.08 -5.94 10.15
N ALA A 112 -12.18 -5.45 11.39
CA ALA A 112 -11.62 -6.07 12.58
C ALA A 112 -12.70 -6.83 13.36
N ARG A 113 -12.33 -7.93 14.00
CA ARG A 113 -13.20 -8.78 14.81
C ARG A 113 -12.49 -9.17 16.09
N ILE A 114 -13.22 -9.13 17.20
CA ILE A 114 -12.85 -9.70 18.49
C ILE A 114 -13.78 -10.89 18.75
N SER A 115 -13.22 -12.04 19.07
CA SER A 115 -13.94 -13.26 19.45
C SER A 115 -13.50 -13.74 20.82
N GLY A 116 -14.45 -14.17 21.65
CA GLY A 116 -14.23 -14.57 23.05
C GLY A 116 -15.14 -13.76 23.97
N PRO A 117 -14.70 -12.56 24.43
CA PRO A 117 -15.48 -11.67 25.29
C PRO A 117 -16.89 -11.45 24.75
N ALA A 118 -17.91 -11.91 25.49
CA ALA A 118 -19.32 -11.80 25.12
C ALA A 118 -19.66 -12.29 23.68
N GLY A 119 -18.90 -13.25 23.13
CA GLY A 119 -19.11 -13.79 21.79
C GLY A 119 -18.18 -13.20 20.72
N SER A 120 -18.71 -12.88 19.54
CA SER A 120 -17.93 -12.39 18.41
C SER A 120 -18.49 -11.07 17.87
N THR A 121 -17.72 -9.99 17.99
CA THR A 121 -18.09 -8.66 17.49
C THR A 121 -17.12 -8.21 16.40
N ALA A 122 -17.65 -7.72 15.26
CA ALA A 122 -16.85 -7.18 14.17
C ALA A 122 -17.20 -5.71 13.89
N LYS A 123 -16.20 -4.92 13.53
CA LYS A 123 -16.36 -3.51 13.17
C LYS A 123 -15.34 -3.10 12.10
N ARG A 124 -15.79 -2.25 11.18
CA ARG A 124 -14.91 -1.59 10.23
C ARG A 124 -14.18 -0.43 10.89
N LEU A 125 -12.86 -0.42 10.83
CA LEU A 125 -11.99 0.56 11.50
C LEU A 125 -11.14 1.32 10.48
N ALA A 126 -11.35 2.63 10.39
CA ALA A 126 -10.41 3.53 9.72
C ALA A 126 -9.06 3.56 10.47
N PRO A 127 -7.98 4.05 9.84
CA PRO A 127 -6.69 4.24 10.52
C PRO A 127 -6.85 5.02 11.83
N GLY A 128 -6.26 4.50 12.91
CA GLY A 128 -6.32 5.09 14.24
C GLY A 128 -7.58 4.79 15.06
N GLN A 129 -8.65 4.27 14.45
CA GLN A 129 -9.88 3.92 15.17
C GLN A 129 -9.72 2.65 16.01
N SER A 130 -10.51 2.57 17.08
CA SER A 130 -10.57 1.41 17.95
C SER A 130 -12.01 1.08 18.35
N PHE A 131 -12.22 -0.13 18.84
CA PHE A 131 -13.42 -0.49 19.60
C PHE A 131 -13.07 -1.49 20.70
N THR A 132 -13.95 -1.54 21.69
CA THR A 132 -13.83 -2.39 22.87
C THR A 132 -15.06 -3.27 22.98
N VAL A 133 -14.86 -4.53 23.34
CA VAL A 133 -15.92 -5.48 23.73
C VAL A 133 -15.75 -5.78 25.20
N ARG A 134 -16.85 -5.75 25.96
CA ARG A 134 -16.88 -6.11 27.38
C ARG A 134 -17.50 -7.50 27.53
N ASP A 135 -16.94 -8.33 28.41
CA ASP A 135 -17.52 -9.58 28.85
C ASP A 135 -18.10 -9.42 30.26
N THR A 136 -19.30 -8.86 30.36
CA THR A 136 -19.94 -8.67 31.66
C THR A 136 -20.32 -9.99 32.34
N ALA A 137 -20.29 -11.10 31.61
CA ALA A 137 -20.54 -12.42 32.17
C ALA A 137 -19.27 -13.04 32.77
N ASP A 138 -18.11 -12.44 32.49
CA ASP A 138 -16.80 -12.85 32.96
C ASP A 138 -16.54 -14.36 32.74
N ARG A 139 -16.53 -14.77 31.46
CA ARG A 139 -16.41 -16.19 31.07
C ARG A 139 -15.23 -16.46 30.15
N SER A 140 -14.56 -15.44 29.66
CA SER A 140 -13.64 -15.56 28.53
C SER A 140 -12.19 -15.66 28.99
N PRO A 141 -11.56 -16.86 28.96
CA PRO A 141 -10.14 -17.02 29.31
C PRO A 141 -9.19 -16.61 28.16
N VAL A 142 -9.75 -16.22 27.00
CA VAL A 142 -9.00 -15.92 25.78
C VAL A 142 -9.80 -15.00 24.87
N ALA A 143 -9.09 -14.09 24.19
CA ALA A 143 -9.63 -13.28 23.11
C ALA A 143 -8.82 -13.51 21.83
N VAL A 144 -9.52 -13.68 20.71
CA VAL A 144 -8.94 -13.77 19.37
C VAL A 144 -9.28 -12.50 18.62
N PHE A 145 -8.25 -11.80 18.18
CA PHE A 145 -8.33 -10.60 17.35
C PHE A 145 -8.02 -11.02 15.93
N SER A 146 -8.92 -10.71 15.00
CA SER A 146 -8.67 -10.89 13.58
C SER A 146 -8.96 -9.61 12.85
N ALA A 147 -8.20 -9.30 11.81
CA ALA A 147 -8.55 -8.25 10.87
C ALA A 147 -8.32 -8.73 9.46
N TYR A 148 -9.25 -8.35 8.58
CA TYR A 148 -9.18 -8.63 7.17
C TYR A 148 -9.29 -7.35 6.35
N LYS A 149 -8.67 -7.35 5.19
CA LYS A 149 -8.92 -6.38 4.12
C LYS A 149 -8.67 -7.02 2.77
N VAL A 150 -9.30 -6.49 1.73
CA VAL A 150 -9.05 -6.87 0.35
C VAL A 150 -8.41 -5.69 -0.37
N VAL A 151 -7.28 -5.92 -1.03
CA VAL A 151 -6.63 -4.94 -1.91
C VAL A 151 -6.54 -5.57 -3.29
N GLU A 152 -7.24 -4.99 -4.27
CA GLU A 152 -7.22 -5.43 -5.67
C GLU A 152 -7.49 -6.94 -5.84
N GLY A 153 -8.53 -7.43 -5.15
CA GLY A 153 -8.93 -8.84 -5.21
C GLY A 153 -8.08 -9.79 -4.34
N LYS A 154 -6.97 -9.32 -3.78
CA LYS A 154 -6.15 -10.12 -2.86
C LYS A 154 -6.51 -9.84 -1.40
N ALA A 155 -6.88 -10.88 -0.67
CA ALA A 155 -7.17 -10.81 0.75
C ALA A 155 -5.89 -10.79 1.59
N TYR A 156 -5.87 -9.96 2.62
CA TYR A 156 -4.83 -9.88 3.63
C TYR A 156 -5.46 -10.00 5.00
N TYR A 157 -4.85 -10.80 5.86
CA TYR A 157 -5.35 -11.04 7.21
C TYR A 157 -4.23 -10.99 8.24
N THR A 158 -4.62 -10.65 9.46
CA THR A 158 -3.80 -10.77 10.67
C THR A 158 -4.66 -11.37 11.75
N ILE A 159 -4.09 -12.29 12.53
CA ILE A 159 -4.75 -12.92 13.67
C ILE A 159 -3.80 -12.86 14.86
N GLU A 160 -4.31 -12.45 16.01
CA GLU A 160 -3.60 -12.41 17.29
C GLU A 160 -4.48 -13.06 18.36
N THR A 161 -3.86 -13.75 19.31
CA THR A 161 -4.56 -14.35 20.44
C THR A 161 -3.96 -13.81 21.73
N LYS A 162 -4.82 -13.38 22.65
CA LYS A 162 -4.42 -12.84 23.96
C LYS A 162 -5.15 -13.58 25.07
N ARG A 163 -4.46 -13.68 26.19
CA ARG A 163 -4.95 -14.10 27.51
C ARG A 163 -4.70 -12.94 28.48
N PRO A 164 -5.38 -12.91 29.64
CA PRO A 164 -5.11 -11.98 30.72
C PRO A 164 -3.62 -11.75 30.99
#